data_AF-A0A3S0N4H9-F1
#
_entry.id   AF-A0A3S0N4H9-F1
#
_cell.length_a   1.000
_cell.length_b   1.000
_cell.length_c   1.000
_cell.angle_alpha   90.00
_cell.angle_beta   90.00
_cell.angle_gamma   90.00
#
_symmetry.space_group_name_H-M   'P 1'
#
loop_
_entity.id
_entity.type
_entity.pdbx_description
1 polymer ?
#
loop_
_entity_poly.entity_id
_entity_poly.type
_entity_poly.pdbx_seq_one_letter_code
_entity_poly.pdbx_strand_id
1 'polypeptide(L)'
;MSHSVYLKLATVLVKADLKREEREWKRKLRRSAYDIPWDNAHLLRDIGLEQDGRPIGFSEPDSVKAERRVRHLRRVLSARILT
;
A
#
# COMPACT_ATOMS: atom_id res chain seq x y z
N MET A 1 13.25 34.79 29.37
CA MET A 1 12.20 33.78 29.63
C MET A 1 11.79 33.13 28.31
N SER A 2 12.47 32.04 27.93
CA SER A 2 12.39 31.38 26.62
C SER A 2 11.29 30.31 26.55
N HIS A 3 10.05 30.66 26.89
CA HIS A 3 8.89 29.74 26.79
C HIS A 3 8.67 29.19 25.38
N SER A 4 9.07 29.96 24.36
CA SER A 4 9.00 29.56 22.95
C SER A 4 9.93 28.39 22.60
N VAL A 5 11.05 28.21 23.33
CA VAL A 5 11.98 27.11 23.09
C VAL A 5 11.38 25.79 23.57
N TYR A 6 10.76 25.80 24.75
CA TYR A 6 10.08 24.61 25.28
C TYR A 6 8.90 24.17 24.42
N LEU A 7 8.10 25.11 23.92
CA LEU A 7 7.00 24.79 23.00
C LEU A 7 7.50 24.19 21.68
N LYS A 8 8.59 24.72 21.12
CA LYS A 8 9.23 24.14 19.93
C LYS A 8 9.76 22.73 20.19
N LEU A 9 10.35 22.50 21.36
CA LEU A 9 10.89 21.19 21.72
C LEU A 9 9.79 20.15 21.95
N ALA A 10 8.73 20.53 22.67
CA ALA A 10 7.56 19.69 22.91
C ALA A 10 6.89 19.25 21.60
N THR A 11 6.69 20.18 20.66
CA THR A 11 6.09 19.84 19.35
C THR A 11 6.96 18.89 18.52
N VAL A 12 8.29 19.02 18.59
CA VAL A 12 9.21 18.08 17.93
C VAL A 12 9.13 16.69 18.56
N LEU A 13 9.11 16.60 19.89
CA LEU A 13 9.01 15.33 20.61
C LEU A 13 7.70 14.60 20.30
N VAL A 14 6.56 15.31 20.34
CA VAL A 14 5.26 14.73 19.99
C VAL A 14 5.24 14.21 18.55
N LYS A 15 5.78 14.98 17.59
CA LYS A 15 5.87 14.53 16.19
C LYS A 15 6.77 13.31 16.03
N ALA A 16 7.87 13.25 16.78
CA ALA A 16 8.78 12.11 16.74
C ALA A 16 8.13 10.84 17.28
N ASP A 17 7.35 10.97 18.34
CA ASP A 17 6.63 9.87 18.97
C ASP A 17 5.53 9.31 18.05
N LEU A 18 4.71 10.18 17.46
CA LEU A 18 3.72 9.78 16.46
C LEU A 18 4.36 9.03 15.28
N LYS A 19 5.51 9.51 14.78
CA LYS A 19 6.25 8.82 13.70
C LYS A 19 6.82 7.47 14.13
N ARG A 20 7.09 7.27 15.42
CA ARG A 20 7.57 5.99 15.96
C ARG A 20 6.40 5.02 16.06
N GLU A 21 5.29 5.44 16.64
CA GLU A 21 4.06 4.64 16.72
C GLU A 21 3.58 4.22 15.34
N GLU A 22 3.55 5.14 14.37
CA GLU A 22 3.17 4.82 12.99
C GLU A 22 4.08 3.74 12.38
N ARG A 23 5.39 3.80 12.67
CA ARG A 23 6.36 2.78 12.21
C ARG A 23 6.13 1.44 12.88
N GLU A 24 5.87 1.43 14.19
CA GLU A 24 5.57 0.20 14.94
C GLU A 24 4.25 -0.42 14.49
N TRP A 25 3.21 0.40 14.27
CA TRP A 25 1.96 0.00 13.65
C TRP A 25 2.20 -0.61 12.29
N LYS A 26 2.87 0.10 11.36
CA LYS A 26 3.14 -0.42 10.00
C LYS A 26 3.95 -1.71 10.03
N ARG A 27 4.82 -1.94 11.03
CA ARG A 27 5.53 -3.22 11.20
C ARG A 27 4.58 -4.32 11.67
N LYS A 28 3.71 -4.05 12.65
CA LYS A 28 2.68 -4.99 13.10
C LYS A 28 1.71 -5.35 11.98
N LEU A 29 1.19 -4.35 11.29
CA LEU A 29 0.25 -4.52 10.17
C LEU A 29 0.87 -5.33 9.02
N ARG A 30 2.15 -5.11 8.72
CA ARG A 30 2.87 -5.93 7.74
C ARG A 30 3.02 -7.39 8.17
N ARG A 31 3.13 -7.68 9.46
CA ARG A 31 3.15 -9.06 9.97
C ARG A 31 1.76 -9.68 9.94
N SER A 32 0.72 -8.94 10.34
CA SER A 32 -0.67 -9.41 10.30
C SER A 32 -1.20 -9.59 8.88
N ALA A 33 -0.64 -8.89 7.88
CA ALA A 33 -0.94 -9.15 6.47
C ALA A 33 -0.52 -10.56 6.01
N TYR A 34 0.28 -11.30 6.78
CA TYR A 34 0.60 -12.71 6.52
C TYR A 34 -0.33 -13.68 7.28
N ASP A 35 -0.95 -13.27 8.38
CA ASP A 35 -1.98 -14.05 9.11
C ASP A 35 -3.37 -13.83 8.48
N ILE A 36 -3.46 -14.04 7.16
CA ILE A 36 -4.74 -14.03 6.48
C ILE A 36 -5.49 -15.31 6.89
N PRO A 37 -6.75 -15.21 7.35
CA PRO A 37 -7.53 -16.38 7.79
C PRO A 37 -8.06 -17.15 6.57
N TRP A 38 -7.17 -17.83 5.85
CA TRP A 38 -7.46 -18.58 4.62
C TRP A 38 -8.56 -19.64 4.81
N ASP A 39 -8.67 -20.20 6.01
CA ASP A 39 -9.65 -21.24 6.34
C ASP A 39 -11.08 -20.70 6.54
N ASN A 40 -11.26 -19.38 6.63
CA ASN A 40 -12.57 -18.78 6.88
C ASN A 40 -13.03 -17.88 5.73
N ALA A 41 -13.81 -18.46 4.81
CA ALA A 41 -14.34 -17.76 3.64
C ALA A 41 -15.21 -16.54 3.97
N HIS A 42 -15.89 -16.53 5.12
CA HIS A 42 -16.70 -15.38 5.56
C HIS A 42 -15.81 -14.22 5.99
N LEU A 43 -14.78 -14.50 6.81
CA LEU A 43 -13.81 -13.48 7.21
C LEU A 43 -13.01 -12.95 6.02
N LEU A 44 -12.63 -13.80 5.06
CA LEU A 44 -11.98 -13.35 3.83
C LEU A 44 -12.89 -12.37 3.06
N ARG A 45 -14.18 -12.68 2.94
CA ARG A 45 -15.15 -11.82 2.26
C ARG A 45 -15.33 -10.47 2.97
N ASP A 46 -15.32 -10.45 4.30
CA ASP A 46 -15.39 -9.21 5.10
C ASP A 46 -14.11 -8.36 4.97
N ILE A 47 -12.95 -9.00 4.82
CA ILE A 47 -11.66 -8.34 4.52
C ILE A 47 -11.61 -7.86 3.06
N GLY A 48 -12.50 -8.33 2.20
CA GLY A 48 -12.54 -8.02 0.77
C GLY A 48 -11.60 -8.88 -0.06
N LEU A 49 -11.33 -10.12 0.37
CA LEU A 49 -10.56 -11.13 -0.35
C LEU A 49 -11.46 -12.30 -0.77
N GLU A 50 -11.25 -12.80 -1.98
CA GLU A 50 -11.76 -14.08 -2.45
C GLU A 50 -10.98 -15.22 -1.80
N GLN A 51 -11.51 -16.44 -1.86
CA GLN A 51 -10.88 -17.64 -1.31
C GLN A 51 -9.50 -17.92 -1.94
N ASP A 52 -9.31 -17.47 -3.18
CA ASP A 52 -8.04 -17.53 -3.92
C ASP A 52 -7.06 -16.39 -3.54
N GLY A 53 -7.42 -15.56 -2.56
CA GLY A 53 -6.59 -14.42 -2.10
C GLY A 53 -6.64 -13.20 -3.00
N ARG A 54 -7.52 -13.22 -4.01
CA ARG A 54 -7.71 -12.09 -4.91
C ARG A 54 -8.60 -11.05 -4.24
N PRO A 55 -8.28 -9.76 -4.32
CA PRO A 55 -9.15 -8.74 -3.74
C PRO A 55 -10.48 -8.66 -4.51
N ILE A 56 -11.59 -8.77 -3.78
CA ILE A 56 -12.96 -8.66 -4.29
C ILE A 56 -13.16 -7.23 -4.81
N GLY A 57 -13.48 -7.10 -6.09
CA GLY A 57 -13.79 -5.80 -6.70
C GLY A 57 -12.59 -4.93 -7.09
N PHE A 58 -11.34 -5.30 -6.74
CA PHE A 58 -10.13 -4.65 -7.27
C PHE A 58 -9.70 -5.27 -8.59
N SER A 59 -10.57 -5.12 -9.59
CA SER A 59 -10.13 -5.11 -10.97
C SER A 59 -9.58 -3.70 -11.24
N GLU A 60 -8.28 -3.54 -11.51
CA GLU A 60 -7.78 -2.28 -12.09
C GLU A 60 -8.75 -1.83 -13.20
N PRO A 61 -9.15 -0.55 -13.26
CA PRO A 61 -10.05 -0.08 -14.31
C PRO A 61 -9.52 -0.51 -15.67
N ASP A 62 -10.40 -0.96 -16.57
CA ASP A 62 -9.95 -1.53 -17.85
C ASP A 62 -9.13 -0.52 -18.68
N SER A 63 -9.33 0.78 -18.46
CA SER A 63 -8.49 1.85 -18.99
C SER A 63 -7.02 1.72 -18.57
N VAL A 64 -6.74 1.42 -17.29
CA VAL A 64 -5.39 1.25 -16.76
C VAL A 64 -4.73 -0.02 -17.31
N LYS A 65 -5.49 -1.12 -17.41
CA LYS A 65 -5.02 -2.36 -18.02
C LYS A 65 -4.68 -2.17 -19.50
N ALA A 66 -5.55 -1.48 -20.24
CA ALA A 66 -5.36 -1.17 -21.65
C ALA A 66 -4.13 -0.28 -21.86
N GLU A 67 -3.96 0.78 -21.08
CA GLU A 67 -2.81 1.67 -21.17
C GLU A 67 -1.49 0.93 -20.91
N ARG A 68 -1.45 0.09 -19.86
CA ARG A 68 -0.28 -0.75 -19.56
C ARG A 68 0.04 -1.69 -20.73
N ARG A 69 -0.97 -2.32 -21.32
CA ARG A 69 -0.81 -3.24 -22.47
C ARG A 69 -0.31 -2.51 -23.71
N VAL A 70 -0.88 -1.34 -24.03
CA VAL A 70 -0.43 -0.48 -25.14
C VAL A 70 1.02 -0.04 -24.93
N ARG A 71 1.40 0.36 -23.71
CA ARG A 71 2.79 0.73 -23.38
C ARG A 71 3.77 -0.41 -23.64
N HIS A 72 3.43 -1.63 -23.23
CA HIS A 72 4.27 -2.81 -23.48
C HIS A 72 4.35 -3.13 -24.98
N LEU A 73 3.24 -3.09 -25.72
CA LEU A 73 3.24 -3.30 -27.16
C LEU A 73 4.10 -2.27 -27.89
N ARG A 74 3.97 -0.99 -27.54
CA ARG A 74 4.78 0.08 -28.11
C ARG A 74 6.27 -0.15 -27.85
N ARG A 75 6.64 -0.56 -26.63
CA ARG A 75 8.04 -0.86 -26.28
C ARG A 75 8.60 -2.01 -27.11
N VAL A 76 7.84 -3.09 -27.30
CA VAL A 76 8.25 -4.24 -28.11
C VAL A 76 8.37 -3.86 -29.59
N LEU A 77 7.41 -3.11 -30.13
CA LEU A 77 7.43 -2.67 -31.53
C LEU A 77 8.58 -1.69 -31.79
N SER A 78 8.80 -0.70 -30.91
CA SER A 78 9.92 0.23 -31.04
C SER A 78 11.28 -0.46 -30.95
N ALA A 79 11.42 -1.51 -30.14
CA ALA A 79 12.67 -2.30 -30.07
C ALA A 79 12.88 -3.21 -31.29
N ARG A 80 11.81 -3.53 -32.05
CA ARG A 80 11.86 -4.37 -33.26
C ARG A 80 12.11 -3.56 -34.53
N ILE A 81 11.89 -2.25 -34.52
CA ILE A 81 12.29 -1.39 -35.62
C ILE A 81 13.82 -1.29 -35.54
N LEU A 82 14.53 -2.05 -36.38
CA LEU A 82 15.91 -1.73 -36.72
C LEU A 82 15.89 -0.33 -37.35
N THR A 83 16.37 0.67 -36.61
CA THR A 83 16.78 1.94 -37.19
C THR A 83 17.96 1.73 -38.13
#